data_AF-A0A920VNA0-F1
#
_entry.id   AF-A0A920VNA0-F1
#
_cell.length_a   1.000
_cell.length_b   1.000
_cell.length_c   1.000
_cell.angle_alpha   90.00
_cell.angle_beta   90.00
_cell.angle_gamma   90.00
#
_symmetry.space_group_name_H-M   'P 1'
#
loop_
_entity.id
_entity.type
_entity.pdbx_description
1 polymer ?
#
loop_
_entity_poly.entity_id
_entity_poly.type
_entity_poly.pdbx_seq_one_letter_code
_entity_poly.pdbx_strand_id
1 'polypeptide(L)'
;MRATTFEDYLVKHFPDAVIKGYPTQDEVYLDLAAGRVEIGLGAGSAVEKGFLSKDAGKDFEFFGGTHWDDEINGIGTGIPVRKEDTALRDRFNAAIKTLRENGTYKKINDKYFSFDIWGMD
;
A
#
# COMPACT_ATOMS: atom_id res chain seq x y z
N MET A 1 1.47 5.07 -9.01
CA MET A 1 1.61 6.40 -8.36
C MET A 1 3.07 6.82 -8.38
N ARG A 2 3.39 8.12 -8.51
CA ARG A 2 4.77 8.62 -8.52
C ARG A 2 5.40 8.64 -7.12
N ALA A 3 6.72 8.47 -7.04
CA ALA A 3 7.49 8.48 -5.81
C ALA A 3 6.97 7.46 -4.78
N THR A 4 6.60 6.27 -5.26
CA THR A 4 6.13 5.16 -4.43
C THR A 4 6.90 3.89 -4.77
N THR A 5 6.96 2.96 -3.83
CA THR A 5 7.53 1.63 -4.05
C THR A 5 6.88 0.89 -5.22
N PHE A 6 5.64 1.20 -5.57
CA PHE A 6 4.98 0.65 -6.76
C PHE A 6 5.62 1.14 -8.07
N GLU A 7 6.03 2.41 -8.15
CA GLU A 7 6.74 2.92 -9.33
C GLU A 7 8.12 2.30 -9.44
N ASP A 8 8.87 2.26 -8.33
CA ASP A 8 10.19 1.63 -8.29
C ASP A 8 10.13 0.15 -8.70
N TYR A 9 9.09 -0.58 -8.25
CA TYR A 9 8.85 -1.97 -8.66
C TYR A 9 8.59 -2.08 -10.16
N LEU A 10 7.72 -1.24 -10.71
CA LEU A 10 7.41 -1.26 -12.15
C LEU A 10 8.66 -0.95 -12.99
N VAL A 11 9.44 0.06 -12.60
CA VAL A 11 10.67 0.46 -13.31
C VAL A 11 11.72 -0.65 -13.25
N LYS A 12 11.89 -1.33 -12.10
CA LYS A 12 12.88 -2.41 -11.96
C LYS A 12 12.48 -3.68 -12.71
N HIS A 13 11.22 -4.10 -12.62
CA HIS A 13 10.77 -5.43 -13.06
C HIS A 13 10.09 -5.45 -14.43
N PHE A 14 9.61 -4.31 -14.93
CA PHE A 14 8.98 -4.20 -16.24
C PHE A 14 9.62 -3.06 -17.07
N PRO A 15 10.93 -3.16 -17.38
CA PRO A 15 11.67 -2.09 -18.06
C PRO A 15 11.14 -1.78 -19.47
N ASP A 16 10.46 -2.74 -20.11
CA ASP A 16 9.88 -2.59 -21.44
C ASP A 16 8.47 -1.99 -21.43
N ALA A 17 7.85 -1.82 -20.26
CA ALA A 17 6.52 -1.24 -20.13
C ALA A 17 6.56 0.28 -20.28
N VAL A 18 5.51 0.85 -20.89
CA VAL A 18 5.29 2.30 -20.89
C VAL A 18 4.69 2.71 -19.54
N ILE A 19 5.54 3.14 -18.61
CA ILE A 19 5.11 3.48 -17.26
C ILE A 19 4.58 4.92 -17.22
N LYS A 20 3.30 5.06 -16.82
CA LYS A 20 2.67 6.35 -16.57
C LYS A 20 2.53 6.59 -15.07
N GLY A 21 3.31 7.52 -14.55
CA GLY A 21 3.22 7.95 -13.15
C GLY A 21 2.09 8.95 -12.92
N TYR A 22 1.30 8.72 -11.86
CA TYR A 22 0.19 9.58 -11.40
C TYR A 22 0.44 10.14 -10.00
N PRO A 23 -0.02 11.37 -9.69
CA PRO A 23 0.03 11.94 -8.35
C PRO A 23 -0.69 11.11 -7.28
N THR A 24 -1.85 10.53 -7.61
CA THR A 24 -2.71 9.80 -6.67
C THR A 24 -3.18 8.47 -7.24
N GLN A 25 -3.68 7.59 -6.37
CA GLN A 25 -4.27 6.32 -6.79
C GLN A 25 -5.62 6.52 -7.50
N ASP A 26 -6.39 7.54 -7.12
CA ASP A 26 -7.70 7.81 -7.73
C ASP A 26 -7.57 8.15 -9.22
N GLU A 27 -6.51 8.86 -9.62
CA GLU A 27 -6.23 9.15 -11.03
C GLU A 27 -5.84 7.89 -11.82
N VAL A 28 -5.21 6.89 -11.17
CA VAL A 28 -4.97 5.58 -11.79
C VAL A 28 -6.30 4.89 -12.07
N TYR A 29 -7.23 4.90 -11.12
CA TYR A 29 -8.55 4.28 -11.29
C TYR A 29 -9.38 4.96 -12.38
N LEU A 30 -9.33 6.30 -12.47
CA LEU A 30 -10.02 7.04 -13.52
C LEU A 30 -9.49 6.68 -14.91
N ASP A 31 -8.17 6.57 -15.08
CA ASP A 31 -7.58 6.23 -16.37
C ASP A 31 -7.74 4.73 -16.72
N LEU A 32 -7.79 3.84 -15.72
CA LEU A 32 -8.19 2.43 -15.91
C LEU A 32 -9.63 2.34 -16.44
N ALA A 33 -10.58 2.96 -15.75
CA ALA A 33 -11.99 2.96 -16.14
C ALA A 33 -12.23 3.63 -17.50
N ALA A 34 -11.40 4.60 -17.87
CA ALA A 34 -11.45 5.26 -19.18
C ALA A 34 -10.71 4.47 -20.29
N GLY A 35 -10.05 3.36 -19.97
CA GLY A 35 -9.27 2.55 -20.92
C GLY A 35 -8.02 3.26 -21.45
N ARG A 36 -7.49 4.24 -20.71
CA ARG A 36 -6.25 4.96 -21.09
C ARG A 36 -4.98 4.27 -20.59
N VAL A 37 -5.13 3.38 -19.63
CA VAL A 37 -4.11 2.44 -19.17
C VAL A 37 -4.79 1.09 -18.94
N GLU A 38 -4.05 0.02 -19.14
CA GLU A 38 -4.57 -1.35 -19.05
C GLU A 38 -4.32 -1.96 -17.67
N ILE A 39 -3.28 -1.49 -16.96
CA ILE A 39 -2.81 -2.06 -15.70
C ILE A 39 -2.55 -0.94 -14.68
N GLY A 40 -3.02 -1.14 -13.45
CA GLY A 40 -2.68 -0.30 -12.30
C GLY A 40 -2.05 -1.14 -11.19
N LEU A 41 -1.02 -0.59 -10.54
CA LEU A 41 -0.37 -1.19 -9.37
C LEU A 41 -0.62 -0.32 -8.13
N GLY A 42 -0.97 -0.98 -7.02
CA GLY A 42 -1.21 -0.33 -5.72
C GLY A 42 -1.36 -1.37 -4.60
N ALA A 43 -1.57 -0.89 -3.37
CA ALA A 43 -1.78 -1.78 -2.23
C ALA A 43 -3.09 -2.56 -2.38
N GLY A 44 -3.04 -3.89 -2.34
CA GLY A 44 -4.19 -4.75 -2.65
C GLY A 44 -5.48 -4.39 -1.91
N SER A 45 -5.42 -4.17 -0.59
CA SER A 45 -6.60 -3.77 0.19
C SER A 45 -7.17 -2.40 -0.19
N ALA A 46 -6.31 -1.47 -0.61
CA ALA A 46 -6.73 -0.14 -1.07
C ALA A 46 -7.32 -0.21 -2.49
N VAL A 47 -6.78 -1.05 -3.37
CA VAL A 47 -7.31 -1.29 -4.72
C VAL A 47 -8.65 -2.00 -4.66
N GLU A 48 -8.78 -3.02 -3.82
CA GLU A 48 -10.03 -3.74 -3.59
C GLU A 48 -11.13 -2.77 -3.15
N LYS A 49 -10.89 -2.03 -2.06
CA LYS A 49 -11.88 -1.11 -1.49
C LYS A 49 -12.14 0.11 -2.37
N GLY A 50 -11.10 0.63 -3.01
CA GLY A 50 -11.12 1.87 -3.76
C GLY A 50 -11.66 1.73 -5.18
N PHE A 51 -11.52 0.55 -5.79
CA PHE A 51 -11.83 0.34 -7.21
C PHE A 51 -12.60 -0.95 -7.48
N LEU A 52 -12.06 -2.13 -7.16
CA LEU A 52 -12.67 -3.41 -7.57
C LEU A 52 -14.04 -3.67 -6.93
N SER A 53 -14.23 -3.23 -5.68
CA SER A 53 -15.53 -3.25 -5.01
C SER A 53 -16.50 -2.15 -5.47
N LYS A 54 -16.15 -1.34 -6.49
CA LYS A 54 -16.97 -0.25 -7.04
C LYS A 54 -17.48 -0.61 -8.43
N ASP A 55 -18.51 0.09 -8.89
CA ASP A 55 -19.07 -0.11 -10.22
C ASP A 55 -18.03 0.06 -11.34
N ALA A 56 -17.10 1.01 -11.20
CA ALA A 56 -16.03 1.25 -12.16
C ALA A 56 -15.00 0.10 -12.27
N GLY A 57 -14.92 -0.76 -11.26
CA GLY A 57 -13.97 -1.88 -11.21
C GLY A 57 -14.58 -3.24 -11.57
N LYS A 58 -15.87 -3.32 -11.94
CA LYS A 58 -16.56 -4.60 -12.15
C LYS A 58 -15.99 -5.47 -13.26
N ASP A 59 -15.39 -4.84 -14.27
CA ASP A 59 -14.76 -5.53 -15.41
C ASP A 59 -13.24 -5.71 -15.22
N PHE A 60 -12.74 -5.50 -13.99
CA PHE A 60 -11.33 -5.61 -13.63
C PHE A 60 -11.14 -6.65 -12.52
N GLU A 61 -9.93 -7.20 -12.46
CA GLU A 61 -9.54 -8.16 -11.43
C GLU A 61 -8.06 -7.98 -11.04
N PHE A 62 -7.68 -8.60 -9.91
CA PHE A 62 -6.26 -8.81 -9.63
C PHE A 62 -5.71 -9.92 -10.54
N PHE A 63 -4.47 -9.75 -10.99
CA PHE A 63 -3.73 -10.76 -11.74
C PHE A 63 -2.28 -10.85 -11.25
N GLY A 64 -1.57 -11.90 -11.61
CA GLY A 64 -0.11 -11.98 -11.42
C GLY A 64 0.39 -12.22 -9.98
N GLY A 65 -0.51 -12.33 -9.01
CA GLY A 65 -0.16 -12.58 -7.60
C GLY A 65 0.38 -11.33 -6.90
N THR A 66 1.12 -11.54 -5.80
CA THR A 66 1.72 -10.42 -5.05
C THR A 66 3.02 -9.99 -5.71
N HIS A 67 3.11 -8.71 -6.07
CA HIS A 67 4.31 -8.07 -6.57
C HIS A 67 5.08 -7.44 -5.41
N TRP A 68 6.13 -8.13 -4.96
CA TRP A 68 6.93 -7.76 -3.79
C TRP A 68 8.42 -7.93 -4.06
N ASP A 69 9.21 -6.95 -3.65
CA ASP A 69 10.66 -6.96 -3.71
C ASP A 69 11.20 -6.36 -2.40
N ASP A 70 11.88 -7.15 -1.58
CA ASP A 70 12.34 -6.70 -0.24
C ASP A 70 13.27 -5.48 -0.29
N GLU A 71 14.04 -5.31 -1.37
CA GLU A 71 14.92 -4.15 -1.53
C GLU A 71 14.14 -2.86 -1.80
N ILE A 72 12.98 -2.97 -2.46
CA ILE A 72 12.11 -1.84 -2.79
C ILE A 72 11.08 -1.59 -1.69
N ASN A 73 10.39 -2.63 -1.27
CA ASN A 73 9.25 -2.56 -0.34
C ASN A 73 9.69 -2.45 1.12
N GLY A 74 10.87 -2.97 1.46
CA GLY A 74 11.34 -3.04 2.84
C GLY A 74 10.45 -3.91 3.73
N ILE A 75 10.51 -3.69 5.04
CA ILE A 75 9.76 -4.47 6.05
C ILE A 75 8.64 -3.60 6.63
N GLY A 76 7.40 -3.91 6.24
CA GLY A 76 6.20 -3.28 6.79
C GLY A 76 6.08 -1.78 6.53
N THR A 77 5.39 -1.07 7.41
CA THR A 77 5.21 0.39 7.36
C THR A 77 5.59 1.00 8.70
N GLY A 78 6.34 2.10 8.67
CA GLY A 78 6.84 2.78 9.87
C GLY A 78 6.38 4.24 9.95
N ILE A 79 6.51 4.82 11.15
CA ILE A 79 6.39 6.27 11.37
C ILE A 79 7.78 6.88 11.14
N PRO A 80 8.00 7.65 10.04
CA PRO A 80 9.29 8.24 9.79
C PRO A 80 9.56 9.39 10.77
N VAL A 81 10.77 9.41 11.32
CA VAL A 81 11.33 10.53 12.08
C VAL A 81 12.69 10.92 11.50
N ARG A 82 13.20 12.11 11.83
CA ARG A 82 14.58 12.48 11.47
C ARG A 82 15.57 11.55 12.18
N LYS A 83 16.74 11.31 11.58
CA LYS A 83 17.71 10.32 12.06
C LYS A 83 18.22 10.63 13.47
N GLU A 84 18.31 11.91 13.81
CA GLU A 84 18.74 12.43 15.10
C GLU A 84 17.64 12.38 16.19
N ASP A 85 16.36 12.25 15.81
CA ASP A 85 15.21 12.29 16.72
C ASP A 85 14.97 10.92 17.41
N THR A 86 16.01 10.33 18.00
CA THR A 86 15.97 8.98 18.60
C THR A 86 15.00 8.87 19.77
N ALA A 87 14.89 9.91 20.60
CA ALA A 87 13.92 9.95 21.70
C ALA A 87 12.46 9.92 21.21
N LEU A 88 12.17 10.55 20.05
CA LEU A 88 10.84 10.52 19.46
C LEU A 88 10.53 9.15 18.87
N ARG A 89 11.50 8.55 18.15
CA ARG A 89 11.43 7.18 17.65
C ARG A 89 11.06 6.20 18.78
N ASP A 90 11.79 6.27 19.89
CA ASP A 90 11.62 5.33 21.00
C ASP A 90 10.26 5.48 21.69
N ARG A 91 9.75 6.71 21.78
CA ARG A 91 8.38 6.96 22.27
C ARG A 91 7.31 6.38 21.34
N PHE A 92 7.46 6.51 20.02
CA PHE A 92 6.54 5.87 19.07
C PHE A 92 6.60 4.35 19.17
N ASN A 93 7.80 3.77 19.24
CA ASN A 93 7.98 2.32 19.38
C ASN A 93 7.32 1.80 20.67
N ALA A 94 7.54 2.46 21.80
CA ALA A 94 6.91 2.10 23.07
C ALA A 94 5.37 2.21 22.99
N ALA A 95 4.84 3.27 22.39
CA ALA A 95 3.41 3.45 22.22
C ALA A 95 2.80 2.34 21.35
N ILE A 96 3.40 2.03 20.19
CA ILE A 96 2.93 0.95 19.30
C ILE A 96 2.92 -0.39 20.05
N LYS A 97 3.99 -0.70 20.79
CA LYS A 97 4.06 -1.91 21.61
C LYS A 97 2.92 -1.97 22.63
N THR A 98 2.72 -0.91 23.42
CA THR A 98 1.63 -0.84 24.40
C THR A 98 0.25 -0.99 23.76
N LEU A 99 0.01 -0.37 22.60
CA LEU A 99 -1.27 -0.49 21.89
C LEU A 99 -1.53 -1.92 21.40
N ARG A 100 -0.49 -2.66 21.01
CA ARG A 100 -0.61 -4.08 20.64
C ARG A 100 -0.89 -4.93 21.87
N GLU A 101 -0.13 -4.76 22.94
CA GLU A 101 -0.26 -5.54 24.18
C GLU A 101 -1.62 -5.36 24.87
N ASN A 102 -2.19 -4.15 24.84
CA ASN A 102 -3.46 -3.84 25.50
C ASN A 102 -4.69 -4.02 24.58
N GLY A 103 -4.51 -4.53 23.36
CA GLY A 103 -5.57 -4.79 22.39
C GLY A 103 -6.18 -3.56 21.71
N THR A 104 -5.68 -2.34 21.99
CA THR A 104 -6.18 -1.12 21.33
C THR A 104 -5.86 -1.13 19.83
N TYR A 105 -4.68 -1.64 19.45
CA TYR A 105 -4.32 -1.82 18.04
C TYR A 105 -5.34 -2.70 17.33
N LYS A 106 -5.71 -3.84 17.92
CA LYS A 106 -6.72 -4.74 17.35
C LYS A 106 -8.08 -4.05 17.17
N LYS A 107 -8.54 -3.27 18.16
CA LYS A 107 -9.79 -2.48 18.03
C LYS A 107 -9.74 -1.49 16.87
N ILE A 108 -8.58 -0.87 16.62
CA ILE A 108 -8.38 0.02 15.47
C ILE A 108 -8.37 -0.78 14.17
N ASN A 109 -7.64 -1.89 14.12
CA ASN A 109 -7.59 -2.80 12.96
C ASN A 109 -9.00 -3.24 12.53
N ASP A 110 -9.76 -3.83 13.46
CA ASP A 110 -11.08 -4.41 13.18
C ASP A 110 -12.10 -3.36 12.68
N LYS A 111 -11.84 -2.07 12.92
CA LYS A 111 -12.67 -0.97 12.39
C LYS A 111 -12.46 -0.76 10.89
N TYR A 112 -11.26 -1.02 10.37
CA TYR A 112 -10.87 -0.65 9.01
C TYR A 112 -10.59 -1.85 8.10
N PHE A 113 -10.21 -3.00 8.67
CA PHE A 113 -9.81 -4.20 7.95
C PHE A 113 -10.55 -5.42 8.51
N SER A 114 -10.98 -6.32 7.62
CA SER A 114 -11.62 -7.60 7.98
C SER A 114 -10.61 -8.70 8.31
N PHE A 115 -9.32 -8.38 8.25
CA PHE A 115 -8.18 -9.27 8.53
C PHE A 115 -7.16 -8.53 9.40
N ASP A 116 -6.18 -9.25 9.95
CA ASP A 116 -5.09 -8.62 10.70
C ASP A 116 -4.09 -7.98 9.75
N ILE A 117 -4.08 -6.63 9.68
CA ILE A 117 -3.20 -5.88 8.79
C ILE A 117 -1.74 -5.88 9.27
N TRP A 118 -1.48 -6.16 10.55
CA TRP A 118 -0.11 -6.24 11.06
C TRP A 118 0.60 -7.51 10.56
N GLY A 119 -0.17 -8.58 10.32
CA GLY A 119 0.34 -9.92 9.99
C GLY A 119 0.54 -10.80 11.22
N MET A 120 0.67 -12.11 11.01
CA MET A 120 1.08 -13.04 12.06
C MET A 120 2.59 -12.87 12.32
N ASP A 121 2.97 -12.74 13.60
CA ASP A 121 4.39 -12.75 14.01
C ASP A 121 5.10 -14.04 13.53
#